data_AF-A0A2V8BD26-F1
#
_entry.id   AF-A0A2V8BD26-F1
#
_cell.length_a   1.000
_cell.length_b   1.000
_cell.length_c   1.000
_cell.angle_alpha   90.00
_cell.angle_beta   90.00
_cell.angle_gamma   90.00
#
_symmetry.space_group_name_H-M   'P 1'
#
loop_
_entity.id
_entity.type
_entity.pdbx_description
1 polymer ?
#
loop_
_entity_poly.entity_id
_entity_poly.type
_entity_poly.pdbx_seq_one_letter_code
_entity_poly.pdbx_strand_id
1 'polypeptide(L)'
;MANDLPIMLDAPRTHIWFSDVLLYFLDRHAYVPEVVEPPDKQGIWIAGDGRADILVRSEWPIDHLTITAETHIPTTFIVSMGRAESRIAMVPGKAVTFDVGASGERGLNSHAYLLSARSTGAFTPHLLDPSSNDYRNLGVMMRFKAVPANQKR
;
A
#
# COMPACT_ATOMS: atom_id res chain seq x y z
N MET A 1 -16.30 -1.63 -14.01
CA MET A 1 -15.01 -2.33 -13.79
C MET A 1 -14.73 -2.56 -12.31
N ALA A 2 -14.46 -1.55 -11.47
CA ALA A 2 -14.19 -1.80 -10.04
C ALA A 2 -15.37 -2.47 -9.29
N ASN A 3 -16.61 -2.07 -9.61
CA ASN A 3 -17.83 -2.64 -9.01
C ASN A 3 -18.13 -4.09 -9.45
N ASP A 4 -17.42 -4.59 -10.47
CA ASP A 4 -17.62 -5.92 -11.03
C ASP A 4 -16.53 -6.89 -10.54
N LEU A 5 -15.59 -6.42 -9.70
CA LEU A 5 -14.53 -7.25 -9.16
C LEU A 5 -15.08 -8.16 -8.04
N PRO A 6 -14.65 -9.44 -7.97
CA PRO A 6 -15.08 -10.37 -6.92
C PRO A 6 -14.85 -9.84 -5.49
N ILE A 7 -13.90 -8.93 -5.31
CA ILE A 7 -13.61 -8.31 -4.01
C ILE A 7 -14.81 -7.54 -3.44
N MET A 8 -15.77 -7.12 -4.28
CA MET A 8 -17.00 -6.46 -3.85
C MET A 8 -17.87 -7.30 -2.91
N LEU A 9 -17.62 -8.62 -2.83
CA LEU A 9 -18.27 -9.52 -1.87
C LEU A 9 -17.63 -9.46 -0.48
N ASP A 10 -16.42 -8.91 -0.35
CA ASP A 10 -15.67 -8.72 0.90
C ASP A 10 -15.73 -7.24 1.31
N ALA A 11 -16.90 -6.83 1.81
CA ALA A 11 -17.21 -5.43 2.12
C ALA A 11 -16.13 -4.71 2.99
N PRO A 12 -15.53 -5.34 4.02
CA PRO A 12 -14.48 -4.72 4.82
C PRO A 12 -13.20 -4.34 4.06
N ARG A 13 -12.97 -4.88 2.85
CA ARG A 13 -11.74 -4.73 2.07
C ARG A 13 -11.90 -3.85 0.82
N THR A 14 -13.07 -3.24 0.66
CA THR A 14 -13.41 -2.41 -0.50
C THR A 14 -13.84 -1.01 -0.08
N HIS A 15 -13.76 -0.06 -1.02
CA HIS A 15 -14.22 1.31 -0.79
C HIS A 15 -13.61 1.97 0.46
N ILE A 16 -12.34 1.67 0.75
CA ILE A 16 -11.66 2.24 1.91
C ILE A 16 -11.05 3.58 1.51
N TRP A 17 -11.51 4.66 2.13
CA TRP A 17 -10.88 5.96 1.99
C TRP A 17 -9.51 5.97 2.66
N PHE A 18 -8.50 6.38 1.91
CA PHE A 18 -7.14 6.58 2.39
C PHE A 18 -6.66 7.94 1.93
N SER A 19 -6.71 8.92 2.83
CA SER A 19 -6.58 10.34 2.49
C SER A 19 -7.62 10.77 1.44
N ASP A 20 -7.20 10.91 0.18
CA ASP A 20 -7.92 11.46 -0.96
C ASP A 20 -8.12 10.43 -2.09
N VAL A 21 -7.71 9.18 -1.87
CA VAL A 21 -7.90 8.06 -2.79
C VAL A 21 -8.75 6.97 -2.16
N LEU A 22 -9.29 6.10 -3.02
CA LEU A 22 -10.09 4.96 -2.61
C LEU A 22 -9.34 3.65 -2.88
N LEU A 23 -9.29 2.77 -1.88
CA LEU A 23 -8.55 1.52 -1.93
C LEU A 23 -9.47 0.31 -1.97
N TYR A 24 -9.08 -0.68 -2.77
CA TYR A 24 -9.68 -2.01 -2.80
C TYR A 24 -8.55 -3.05 -2.73
N PHE A 25 -8.58 -3.87 -1.69
CA PHE A 25 -7.53 -4.84 -1.41
C PHE A 25 -7.86 -6.16 -2.09
N LEU A 26 -7.19 -6.49 -3.19
CA LEU A 26 -7.59 -7.58 -4.09
C LEU A 26 -7.22 -8.98 -3.58
N ASP A 27 -6.30 -9.06 -2.62
CA ASP A 27 -5.85 -10.30 -1.98
C ASP A 27 -5.71 -10.12 -0.46
N ARG A 28 -5.11 -11.10 0.24
CA ARG A 28 -4.93 -11.13 1.70
C ARG A 28 -3.52 -10.75 2.17
N HIS A 29 -2.61 -10.40 1.28
CA HIS A 29 -1.22 -10.06 1.57
C HIS A 29 -1.02 -8.58 1.92
N ALA A 30 -2.09 -7.79 1.95
CA ALA A 30 -2.10 -6.48 2.61
C ALA A 30 -3.21 -6.42 3.65
N TYR A 31 -2.92 -5.80 4.80
CA TYR A 31 -3.90 -5.54 5.83
C TYR A 31 -4.53 -4.17 5.60
N VAL A 32 -5.83 -4.04 5.89
CA VAL A 32 -6.55 -2.78 5.71
C VAL A 32 -5.91 -1.66 6.54
N PRO A 33 -6.05 -0.39 6.14
CA PRO A 33 -5.37 0.71 6.80
C PRO A 33 -5.70 0.80 8.28
N GLU A 34 -4.68 0.90 9.13
CA GLU A 34 -4.80 1.13 10.57
C GLU A 34 -4.19 2.49 10.94
N VAL A 35 -4.54 3.01 12.11
CA VAL A 35 -4.05 4.32 12.59
C VAL A 35 -2.64 4.16 13.18
N VAL A 36 -1.66 4.92 12.66
CA VAL A 36 -0.20 4.71 12.96
C VAL A 36 0.53 5.96 13.47
N GLU A 37 -0.17 7.08 13.73
CA GLU A 37 0.40 8.37 14.19
C GLU A 37 1.03 9.31 13.10
N PRO A 38 1.19 10.64 13.35
CA PRO A 38 1.53 11.66 12.34
C PRO A 38 2.89 11.48 11.65
N PRO A 39 3.11 12.01 10.42
CA PRO A 39 2.29 12.98 9.67
C PRO A 39 1.15 12.38 8.85
N ASP A 40 1.13 11.06 8.66
CA ASP A 40 0.12 10.33 7.90
C ASP A 40 -0.68 9.44 8.83
N LYS A 41 -1.97 9.75 8.99
CA LYS A 41 -2.81 9.15 10.04
C LYS A 41 -3.04 7.65 9.86
N GLN A 42 -2.82 7.11 8.67
CA GLN A 42 -3.10 5.73 8.34
C GLN A 42 -1.92 5.07 7.63
N GLY A 43 -1.73 3.77 7.90
CA GLY A 43 -0.71 2.95 7.27
C GLY A 43 -1.24 1.56 6.96
N ILE A 44 -0.60 0.93 5.97
CA ILE A 44 -0.98 -0.35 5.40
C ILE A 44 0.16 -1.32 5.65
N TRP A 45 -0.09 -2.41 6.35
CA TRP A 45 0.87 -3.49 6.45
C TRP A 45 0.84 -4.36 5.19
N ILE A 46 2.02 -4.57 4.60
CA ILE A 46 2.26 -5.56 3.56
C ILE A 46 2.86 -6.81 4.21
N ALA A 47 2.20 -7.95 4.03
CA ALA A 47 2.68 -9.24 4.51
C ALA A 47 3.93 -9.69 3.75
N GLY A 48 4.76 -10.55 4.38
CA GLY A 48 5.98 -11.06 3.74
C GLY A 48 5.83 -12.38 3.00
N ASP A 49 4.63 -12.96 2.92
CA ASP A 49 4.36 -14.26 2.27
C ASP A 49 3.69 -14.16 0.89
N GLY A 50 3.71 -12.99 0.25
CA GLY A 50 3.09 -12.83 -1.06
C GLY A 50 3.24 -11.44 -1.66
N ARG A 51 2.62 -11.28 -2.83
CA ARG A 51 2.42 -9.97 -3.44
C ARG A 51 1.03 -9.48 -3.04
N ALA A 52 0.98 -8.26 -2.52
CA ALA A 52 -0.25 -7.52 -2.31
C ALA A 52 -0.56 -6.68 -3.54
N ASP A 53 -1.77 -6.80 -4.03
CA ASP A 53 -2.34 -6.04 -5.14
C ASP A 53 -3.52 -5.21 -4.61
N ILE A 54 -3.37 -3.90 -4.70
CA ILE A 54 -4.35 -2.92 -4.24
C ILE A 54 -4.78 -2.08 -5.43
N LEU A 55 -6.08 -2.07 -5.74
CA LEU A 55 -6.62 -1.12 -6.70
C LEU A 55 -6.76 0.24 -6.00
N VAL A 56 -6.08 1.24 -6.55
CA VAL A 56 -6.17 2.64 -6.13
C VAL A 56 -7.04 3.38 -7.12
N ARG A 57 -8.10 4.03 -6.65
CA ARG A 57 -8.95 4.91 -7.46
C ARG A 57 -8.84 6.36 -7.01
N SER A 58 -8.81 7.25 -7.98
CA SER A 58 -8.78 8.70 -7.78
C SER A 58 -9.68 9.41 -8.78
N GLU A 59 -10.17 10.60 -8.43
CA GLU A 59 -10.91 11.47 -9.35
C GLU A 59 -9.98 12.19 -10.33
N TRP A 60 -8.70 12.33 -9.99
CA TRP A 60 -7.69 13.05 -10.75
C TRP A 60 -6.50 12.14 -11.12
N PRO A 61 -5.74 12.47 -12.17
CA PRO A 61 -4.61 11.64 -12.60
C PRO A 61 -3.44 11.78 -11.62
N ILE A 62 -2.96 10.65 -11.09
CA ILE A 62 -1.77 10.54 -10.23
C ILE A 62 -0.53 10.40 -11.11
N ASP A 63 0.52 11.17 -10.83
CA ASP A 63 1.84 10.99 -11.45
C ASP A 63 2.72 10.01 -10.67
N HIS A 64 2.74 10.13 -9.34
CA HIS A 64 3.45 9.20 -8.47
C HIS A 64 2.84 9.16 -7.06
N LEU A 65 3.24 8.17 -6.28
CA LEU A 65 3.05 8.13 -4.84
C LEU A 65 4.37 8.52 -4.16
N THR A 66 4.32 9.42 -3.18
CA THR A 66 5.40 9.56 -2.21
C THR A 66 5.13 8.59 -1.07
N ILE A 67 5.93 7.53 -0.98
CA ILE A 67 5.78 6.44 -0.01
C ILE A 67 6.76 6.64 1.13
N THR A 68 6.30 6.45 2.37
CA THR A 68 7.15 6.23 3.54
C THR A 68 6.95 4.81 4.04
N ALA A 69 8.03 4.02 4.03
CA ALA A 69 8.01 2.62 4.43
C ALA A 69 8.87 2.37 5.67
N GLU A 70 8.46 1.44 6.52
CA GLU A 70 9.17 1.05 7.75
C GLU A 70 8.94 -0.45 8.06
N THR A 71 9.84 -1.05 8.84
CA THR A 71 9.76 -2.46 9.27
C THR A 71 10.52 -2.69 10.58
N HIS A 72 10.26 -3.82 11.23
CA HIS A 72 10.98 -4.28 12.43
C HIS A 72 12.06 -5.31 12.13
N ILE A 73 12.19 -5.75 10.87
CA ILE A 73 13.17 -6.78 10.46
C ILE A 73 13.91 -6.34 9.19
N PRO A 74 15.13 -6.86 8.94
CA PRO A 74 15.77 -6.67 7.64
C PRO A 74 14.94 -7.34 6.54
N THR A 75 14.57 -6.59 5.51
CA THR A 75 13.80 -7.09 4.36
C THR A 75 14.06 -6.24 3.13
N THR A 76 13.61 -6.69 1.96
CA THR A 76 13.51 -5.87 0.75
C THR A 76 12.06 -5.55 0.50
N PHE A 77 11.75 -4.26 0.36
CA PHE A 77 10.43 -3.79 -0.05
C PHE A 77 10.42 -3.56 -1.56
N ILE A 78 9.50 -4.24 -2.24
CA ILE A 78 9.36 -4.20 -3.69
C ILE A 78 8.00 -3.61 -4.00
N VAL A 79 7.93 -2.54 -4.77
CA VAL A 79 6.67 -1.83 -5.03
C VAL A 79 6.63 -1.20 -6.42
N SER A 80 5.46 -1.23 -7.05
CA SER A 80 5.20 -0.57 -8.33
C SER A 80 3.74 -0.14 -8.43
N MET A 81 3.47 0.87 -9.26
CA MET A 81 2.11 1.30 -9.57
C MET A 81 1.92 1.47 -11.09
N GLY A 82 2.25 0.42 -11.85
CA GLY A 82 2.14 0.40 -13.31
C GLY A 82 3.31 1.03 -14.08
N ARG A 83 4.24 1.74 -13.42
CA ARG A 83 5.56 2.11 -13.99
C ARG A 83 6.66 1.19 -13.44
N ALA A 84 7.92 1.64 -13.52
CA ALA A 84 9.08 0.92 -13.03
C ALA A 84 8.94 0.49 -11.56
N GLU A 85 9.44 -0.70 -11.26
CA GLU A 85 9.46 -1.27 -9.92
C GLU A 85 10.59 -0.65 -9.09
N SER A 86 10.26 -0.22 -7.87
CA SER A 86 11.23 0.21 -6.86
C SER A 86 11.56 -0.96 -5.94
N ARG A 87 12.85 -1.18 -5.68
CA ARG A 87 13.37 -2.20 -4.75
C ARG A 87 14.21 -1.52 -3.68
N ILE A 88 13.71 -1.49 -2.46
CA ILE A 88 14.31 -0.76 -1.34
C ILE A 88 14.78 -1.77 -0.29
N ALA A 89 16.08 -1.77 0.02
CA ALA A 89 16.59 -2.51 1.16
C ALA A 89 16.18 -1.79 2.45
N MET A 90 15.43 -2.47 3.31
CA MET A 90 14.86 -1.92 4.53
C MET A 90 15.72 -2.31 5.74
N VAL A 91 15.97 -1.34 6.61
CA VAL A 91 16.66 -1.55 7.89
C VAL A 91 15.64 -1.41 9.02
N PRO A 92 15.65 -2.31 10.03
CA PRO A 92 14.74 -2.23 11.18
C PRO A 92 14.70 -0.85 11.83
N GLY A 93 13.50 -0.33 12.09
CA GLY A 93 13.28 0.95 12.79
C GLY A 93 13.75 2.18 12.03
N LYS A 94 14.15 2.05 10.76
CA LYS A 94 14.54 3.17 9.90
C LYS A 94 13.53 3.36 8.78
N ALA A 95 12.67 4.36 8.93
CA ALA A 95 11.76 4.75 7.88
C ALA A 95 12.53 5.27 6.65
N VAL A 96 12.06 4.92 5.45
CA VAL A 96 12.60 5.39 4.18
C VAL A 96 11.47 6.00 3.35
N THR A 97 11.72 7.19 2.79
CA THR A 97 10.78 7.88 1.91
C THR A 97 11.29 7.89 0.48
N PHE A 98 10.44 7.55 -0.49
CA PHE A 98 10.79 7.47 -1.91
C PHE A 98 9.54 7.57 -2.78
N ASP A 99 9.73 7.89 -4.06
CA ASP A 99 8.63 8.01 -5.02
C ASP A 99 8.43 6.73 -5.85
N VAL A 100 7.16 6.41 -6.14
CA VAL A 100 6.75 5.32 -7.03
C VAL A 100 5.90 5.90 -8.14
N GLY A 101 6.41 5.84 -9.37
CA GLY A 101 5.70 6.34 -10.55
C GLY A 101 4.40 5.58 -10.82
N ALA A 102 3.36 6.32 -11.20
CA ALA A 102 2.03 5.79 -11.48
C ALA A 102 1.74 5.74 -12.99
N SER A 103 1.20 4.61 -13.45
CA SER A 103 0.58 4.44 -14.76
C SER A 103 -0.70 3.64 -14.57
N GLY A 104 -1.81 4.21 -15.00
CA GLY A 104 -3.13 3.63 -14.75
C GLY A 104 -4.10 3.93 -15.89
N GLU A 105 -5.28 3.37 -15.76
CA GLU A 105 -6.33 3.46 -16.75
C GLU A 105 -7.32 4.58 -16.40
N ARG A 106 -7.79 5.29 -17.43
CA ARG A 106 -8.83 6.30 -17.28
C ARG A 106 -10.21 5.64 -17.41
N GLY A 107 -11.00 5.71 -16.35
CA GLY A 107 -12.43 5.37 -16.36
C GLY A 107 -13.32 6.59 -16.62
N LEU A 108 -14.64 6.36 -16.56
CA LEU A 108 -15.62 7.45 -16.60
C LEU A 108 -15.47 8.29 -15.32
N ASN A 109 -14.96 9.51 -15.45
CA ASN A 109 -14.71 10.49 -14.38
C ASN A 109 -13.76 10.04 -13.25
N SER A 110 -12.94 9.02 -13.48
CA SER A 110 -11.98 8.55 -12.47
C SER A 110 -10.77 7.89 -13.13
N HIS A 111 -9.73 7.67 -12.35
CA HIS A 111 -8.52 6.97 -12.73
C HIS A 111 -8.35 5.75 -11.81
N ALA A 112 -7.85 4.65 -12.37
CA ALA A 112 -7.63 3.40 -11.67
C ALA A 112 -6.19 2.93 -11.88
N TYR A 113 -5.54 2.54 -10.79
CA TYR A 113 -4.15 2.12 -10.77
C TYR A 113 -4.01 0.83 -9.97
N LEU A 114 -3.13 -0.06 -10.41
CA LEU A 114 -2.77 -1.23 -9.64
C LEU A 114 -1.48 -0.94 -8.87
N LEU A 115 -1.58 -0.84 -7.55
CA LEU A 115 -0.44 -0.79 -6.65
C LEU A 115 -0.08 -2.22 -6.24
N SER A 116 1.08 -2.69 -6.69
CA SER A 116 1.61 -3.99 -6.33
C SER A 116 2.78 -3.81 -5.37
N ALA A 117 2.72 -4.47 -4.21
CA ALA A 117 3.71 -4.37 -3.15
C ALA A 117 4.08 -5.75 -2.59
N ARG A 118 5.34 -5.93 -2.18
CA ARG A 118 5.84 -7.17 -1.58
C ARG A 118 6.93 -6.87 -0.57
N SER A 119 6.85 -7.50 0.60
CA SER A 119 8.00 -7.66 1.49
C SER A 119 8.63 -9.03 1.27
N THR A 120 9.96 -9.13 1.22
CA THR A 120 10.64 -10.43 1.08
C THR A 120 10.77 -11.21 2.39
N GLY A 121 10.59 -10.53 3.52
CA GLY A 121 10.61 -11.09 4.87
C GLY A 121 9.41 -10.64 5.68
N ALA A 122 9.14 -11.37 6.76
CA ALA A 122 8.03 -11.07 7.66
C ALA A 122 8.38 -11.41 9.11
N PHE A 123 7.61 -10.84 10.03
CA PHE A 123 7.63 -11.13 11.45
C PHE A 123 6.21 -11.20 12.00
N THR A 124 6.06 -11.91 13.10
CA THR A 124 4.81 -11.93 13.88
C THR A 124 5.06 -11.16 15.17
N PRO A 125 4.36 -10.06 15.44
CA PRO A 125 4.59 -9.26 16.65
C PRO A 125 4.59 -10.07 17.94
N HIS A 126 3.65 -11.01 18.09
CA HIS A 126 3.59 -11.91 19.25
C HIS A 126 4.87 -12.75 19.47
N LEU A 127 5.61 -13.06 18.40
CA LEU A 127 6.89 -13.80 18.50
C LEU A 127 8.06 -12.90 18.89
N LEU A 128 7.97 -11.59 18.65
CA LEU A 128 8.97 -10.61 19.08
C LEU A 128 8.70 -10.09 20.49
N ASP A 129 7.42 -9.90 20.82
CA ASP A 129 6.92 -9.48 22.11
C ASP A 129 5.74 -10.38 22.52
N PRO A 130 5.95 -11.33 23.45
CA PRO A 130 4.90 -12.24 23.92
C PRO A 130 3.69 -11.54 24.56
N SER A 131 3.80 -10.26 24.92
CA SER A 131 2.68 -9.47 25.45
C SER A 131 1.78 -8.90 24.34
N SER A 132 2.24 -8.88 23.09
CA SER A 132 1.47 -8.45 21.93
C SER A 132 0.39 -9.48 21.60
N ASN A 133 -0.85 -9.04 21.38
CA ASN A 133 -1.94 -9.89 20.88
C ASN A 133 -2.04 -9.89 19.35
N ASP A 134 -1.03 -9.35 18.65
CA ASP A 134 -0.99 -9.31 17.19
C ASP A 134 -0.25 -10.53 16.63
N TYR A 135 -1.03 -11.45 16.05
CA TYR A 135 -0.57 -12.70 15.43
C TYR A 135 -0.44 -12.60 13.90
N ARG A 136 -0.55 -11.39 13.33
CA ARG A 136 -0.47 -11.20 11.88
C ARG A 136 0.94 -11.45 11.36
N ASN A 137 1.02 -11.71 10.06
CA ASN A 137 2.26 -11.90 9.32
C ASN A 137 2.70 -10.54 8.72
N LEU A 138 3.44 -9.73 9.47
CA LEU A 138 3.77 -8.35 9.10
C LEU A 138 5.14 -8.27 8.43
N GLY A 139 5.23 -7.57 7.30
CA GLY A 139 6.50 -7.34 6.59
C GLY A 139 6.93 -5.87 6.66
N VAL A 140 6.24 -5.02 5.92
CA VAL A 140 6.55 -3.60 5.79
C VAL A 140 5.29 -2.78 6.04
N MET A 141 5.39 -1.77 6.89
CA MET A 141 4.38 -0.74 7.07
C MET A 141 4.58 0.31 5.98
N MET A 142 3.58 0.48 5.12
CA MET A 142 3.57 1.44 4.03
C MET A 142 2.57 2.56 4.32
N ARG A 143 3.05 3.80 4.25
CA ARG A 143 2.25 5.03 4.24
C ARG A 143 2.50 5.74 2.93
N PHE A 144 1.52 6.44 2.36
CA PHE A 144 1.76 7.20 1.14
C PHE A 144 0.84 8.40 0.98
N LYS A 145 1.29 9.32 0.12
CA LYS A 145 0.46 10.40 -0.44
C LYS A 145 0.47 10.29 -1.96
N ALA A 146 -0.68 10.43 -2.58
CA ALA A 146 -0.77 10.52 -4.02
C ALA A 146 -0.42 11.95 -4.48
N VAL A 147 0.39 12.07 -5.54
CA VAL A 147 0.79 13.35 -6.10
C VAL A 147 0.16 13.53 -7.48
N PRO A 148 -0.56 14.65 -7.72
CA PRO A 148 -1.24 14.88 -8.99
C PRO A 148 -0.25 15.06 -10.14
N ALA A 149 -0.61 14.51 -11.30
CA ALA A 149 0.11 14.80 -12.52
C ALA A 149 -0.04 16.27 -12.89
N ASN A 150 1.08 16.92 -13.20
CA ASN A 150 1.07 18.28 -13.69
C ASN A 150 0.25 18.34 -14.98
N GLN A 151 -0.92 18.98 -14.92
CA GLN A 151 -1.68 19.36 -16.10
C GLN A 151 -0.92 20.48 -16.81
N LYS A 152 0.09 20.13 -17.62
CA LYS A 152 0.50 21.04 -18.69
C LYS A 152 -0.64 21.08 -19.70
N ARG A 153 -1.36 22.20 -19.69
CA ARG A 153 -2.30 22.63 -20.74
C ARG A 153 -1.63 22.63 -22.10
#